data_AF-A0A2S9G6L7-F1
#
_entry.id   AF-A0A2S9G6L7-F1
#
_cell.length_a   1.000
_cell.length_b   1.000
_cell.length_c   1.000
_cell.angle_alpha   90.00
_cell.angle_beta   90.00
_cell.angle_gamma   90.00
#
_symmetry.space_group_name_H-M   'P 1'
#
loop_
_entity.id
_entity.type
_entity.pdbx_description
1 polymer ?
#
loop_
_entity_poly.entity_id
_entity_poly.type
_entity_poly.pdbx_seq_one_letter_code
_entity_poly.pdbx_strand_id
1 'polypeptide(L)'
;AIAAEVDGTRVGLAASTFVPVSLDPPLVSFCVQNSSTTWPRLKDLPYLGISVLGESHDEAARTLAAKTGDRFAGLETASSDRGA
;
A
#
# COMPACT_ATOMS: atom_id res chain seq x y z
N ALA A 1 -3.93 3.00 1.54
CA ALA A 1 -3.27 1.73 1.23
C ALA A 1 -1.90 2.01 0.61
N ILE A 2 -0.90 1.20 0.90
CA ILE A 2 0.41 1.24 0.25
C ILE A 2 0.57 -0.06 -0.54
N ALA A 3 0.88 0.05 -1.84
CA ALA A 3 1.01 -1.10 -2.72
C ALA A 3 2.09 -0.90 -3.78
N ALA A 4 2.55 -2.02 -4.35
CA ALA A 4 3.38 -2.09 -5.54
C ALA A 4 3.21 -3.46 -6.20
N GLU A 5 3.62 -3.59 -7.45
CA GLU A 5 3.75 -4.84 -8.18
C GLU A 5 5.21 -5.30 -8.20
N VAL A 6 5.43 -6.56 -7.82
CA VAL A 6 6.74 -7.22 -7.84
C VAL A 6 6.60 -8.50 -8.65
N ASP A 7 7.31 -8.59 -9.77
CA ASP A 7 7.31 -9.76 -10.67
C ASP A 7 5.87 -10.21 -11.05
N GLY A 8 5.01 -9.26 -11.41
CA GLY A 8 3.60 -9.52 -11.77
C GLY A 8 2.68 -9.82 -10.58
N THR A 9 3.18 -9.75 -9.34
CA THR A 9 2.39 -9.99 -8.13
C THR A 9 2.23 -8.72 -7.32
N ARG A 10 0.97 -8.35 -7.04
CA ARG A 10 0.65 -7.21 -6.18
C ARG A 10 1.00 -7.50 -4.73
N VAL A 11 1.70 -6.56 -4.11
CA VAL A 11 2.10 -6.59 -2.70
C VAL A 11 1.63 -5.30 -2.06
N GLY A 12 0.98 -5.37 -0.91
CA GLY A 12 0.50 -4.17 -0.24
C GLY A 12 -0.01 -4.39 1.16
N LEU A 13 -0.26 -3.28 1.84
CA LEU A 13 -0.81 -3.22 3.19
C LEU A 13 -1.73 -2.02 3.36
N ALA A 14 -2.71 -2.15 4.24
CA ALA A 14 -3.47 -1.02 4.75
C ALA A 14 -2.66 -0.29 5.83
N ALA A 15 -2.64 1.05 5.78
CA ALA A 15 -2.07 1.89 6.82
C ALA A 15 -3.07 3.00 7.18
N SER A 16 -3.33 3.16 8.47
CA SER A 16 -4.17 4.22 9.04
C SER A 16 -3.36 5.39 9.62
N THR A 17 -2.04 5.38 9.43
CA THR A 17 -1.06 6.30 10.02
C THR A 17 -0.48 7.27 8.99
N PHE A 18 -1.16 7.48 7.86
CA PHE A 18 -0.72 8.41 6.82
C PHE A 18 -0.74 9.86 7.34
N VAL A 19 0.32 10.61 7.06
CA VAL A 19 0.46 12.01 7.45
C VAL A 19 1.09 12.80 6.29
N PRO A 20 0.48 13.91 5.83
CA PRO A 20 1.16 14.86 4.96
C PRO A 20 2.23 15.61 5.75
N VAL A 21 3.45 15.72 5.22
CA VAL A 21 4.61 16.26 5.96
C VAL A 21 5.04 17.62 5.43
N SER A 22 5.13 17.78 4.11
CA SER A 22 5.64 19.00 3.48
C SER A 22 5.00 19.21 2.11
N LEU A 23 4.85 20.48 1.73
CA LEU A 23 4.43 20.88 0.38
C LEU A 23 5.63 21.09 -0.56
N ASP A 24 6.72 21.66 -0.04
CA ASP A 24 7.94 21.94 -0.81
C ASP A 24 9.20 21.57 0.00
N PRO A 25 9.89 20.46 -0.33
CA PRO A 25 9.48 19.46 -1.32
C PRO A 25 8.21 18.71 -0.88
N PRO A 26 7.45 18.12 -1.81
CA PRO A 26 6.24 17.36 -1.47
C PRO A 26 6.61 16.05 -0.76
N LEU A 27 6.31 15.97 0.53
CA LEU A 27 6.64 14.83 1.40
C LEU A 27 5.42 14.33 2.16
N VAL A 28 5.41 13.02 2.39
CA VAL A 28 4.43 12.32 3.23
C VAL A 28 5.16 11.33 4.14
N SER A 29 4.46 10.87 5.19
CA SER A 29 4.94 9.84 6.10
C SER A 29 3.82 8.85 6.42
N PHE A 30 4.19 7.66 6.84
CA PHE A 30 3.32 6.72 7.52
C PHE A 30 4.13 5.85 8.48
N CYS A 31 3.50 5.32 9.50
CA CYS A 31 4.15 4.42 10.46
C CYS A 31 3.84 2.96 10.11
N VAL A 32 4.88 2.15 9.97
CA VAL A 32 4.78 0.71 9.73
C VAL A 32 5.24 -0.07 10.96
N GLN A 33 4.57 -1.19 11.24
CA GLN A 33 4.96 -2.05 12.35
C GLN A 33 6.33 -2.69 12.09
N ASN A 34 7.25 -2.63 13.06
CA ASN A 34 8.59 -3.21 12.95
C ASN A 34 8.57 -4.73 12.65
N SER A 35 7.55 -5.44 13.13
CA SER A 35 7.35 -6.87 12.88
C SER A 35 6.59 -7.16 11.58
N SER A 36 6.38 -6.17 10.71
CA SER A 36 5.70 -6.38 9.42
C SER A 36 6.51 -7.32 8.54
N THR A 37 5.88 -8.40 8.08
CA THR A 37 6.47 -9.30 7.08
C THR A 37 6.23 -8.81 5.65
N THR A 38 5.33 -7.83 5.46
CA THR A 38 5.05 -7.22 4.14
C THR A 38 6.03 -6.10 3.83
N TRP A 39 6.42 -5.30 4.82
CA TRP A 39 7.28 -4.13 4.62
C TRP A 39 8.66 -4.46 4.01
N PRO A 40 9.35 -5.54 4.41
CA PRO A 40 10.60 -5.94 3.76
C PRO A 40 10.48 -6.21 2.26
N ARG A 41 9.29 -6.53 1.76
CA ARG A 41 9.03 -6.74 0.32
C ARG A 41 8.77 -5.44 -0.45
N LEU A 42 8.53 -4.33 0.26
CA LEU A 42 8.17 -3.03 -0.31
C LEU A 42 9.29 -1.99 -0.14
N LYS A 43 10.02 -2.02 0.98
CA LYS A 43 10.96 -0.95 1.37
C LYS A 43 12.12 -0.72 0.40
N ASP A 44 12.50 -1.76 -0.36
CA ASP A 44 13.62 -1.72 -1.30
C ASP A 44 13.15 -1.47 -2.75
N LEU A 45 11.84 -1.32 -2.97
CA LEU A 45 11.28 -0.98 -4.28
C LEU A 45 11.49 0.51 -4.58
N PRO A 46 11.71 0.87 -5.87
CA PRO A 46 11.99 2.26 -6.24
C PRO A 46 10.77 3.18 -6.13
N TYR A 47 9.55 2.62 -6.24
CA TYR A 47 8.30 3.37 -6.19
C TYR A 47 7.23 2.60 -5.44
N LEU A 48 6.36 3.32 -4.75
CA LEU A 48 5.20 2.78 -4.03
C LEU A 48 3.96 3.61 -4.40
N GLY A 49 2.86 2.93 -4.69
CA GLY A 49 1.54 3.52 -4.86
C GLY A 49 0.88 3.79 -3.50
N ILE A 50 0.34 4.99 -3.32
CA ILE A 50 -0.49 5.36 -2.17
C ILE A 50 -1.88 5.69 -2.66
N SER A 51 -2.88 4.94 -2.20
CA SER A 51 -4.30 5.19 -2.49
C SER A 51 -5.05 5.55 -1.21
N VAL A 52 -5.74 6.69 -1.21
CA VAL A 52 -6.68 7.07 -0.14
C VAL A 52 -7.99 6.33 -0.39
N LEU A 53 -8.41 5.53 0.59
CA LEU A 53 -9.62 4.71 0.46
C LEU A 53 -10.86 5.56 0.76
N GLY A 54 -11.80 5.62 -0.18
CA GLY A 54 -13.14 6.21 0.03
C GLY A 54 -14.04 5.38 0.96
N GLU A 55 -15.20 5.94 1.32
CA GLU A 55 -16.16 5.34 2.26
C GLU A 55 -16.69 3.95 1.86
N SER A 56 -16.75 3.66 0.56
CA SER A 56 -17.21 2.35 0.06
C SER A 56 -16.17 1.23 0.17
N HIS A 57 -14.98 1.52 0.72
CA HIS A 57 -13.84 0.59 0.76
C HIS A 57 -13.63 -0.07 2.12
N ASP A 58 -14.65 -0.16 2.96
CA ASP A 58 -14.55 -0.84 4.27
C ASP A 58 -14.07 -2.29 4.14
N GLU A 59 -14.62 -3.04 3.19
CA GLU A 59 -14.21 -4.42 2.92
C GLU A 59 -12.79 -4.46 2.35
N ALA A 60 -12.47 -3.58 1.40
CA ALA A 60 -11.13 -3.47 0.82
C ALA A 60 -10.07 -3.19 1.90
N ALA A 61 -10.35 -2.29 2.85
CA ALA A 61 -9.45 -1.98 3.95
C ALA A 61 -9.17 -3.20 4.83
N ARG A 62 -10.19 -4.02 5.10
CA ARG A 62 -10.05 -5.28 5.86
C ARG A 62 -9.26 -6.34 5.07
N THR A 63 -9.58 -6.52 3.79
CA THR A 63 -8.90 -7.48 2.90
C THR A 63 -7.42 -7.13 2.73
N LEU A 64 -7.10 -5.84 2.54
CA LEU A 64 -5.72 -5.35 2.46
C LEU A 64 -4.93 -5.52 3.77
N ALA A 65 -5.60 -5.59 4.91
CA ALA A 65 -4.99 -5.83 6.22
C ALA A 65 -4.86 -7.33 6.58
N ALA A 66 -5.43 -8.23 5.77
CA ALA A 66 -5.46 -9.65 6.06
C ALA A 66 -4.05 -10.24 6.19
N LYS A 67 -3.84 -11.14 7.16
CA LYS A 67 -2.53 -11.80 7.37
C LYS A 67 -2.22 -12.85 6.31
N THR A 68 -3.24 -13.43 5.70
CA THR A 68 -3.19 -14.50 4.71
C THR A 68 -4.24 -14.26 3.62
N GLY A 69 -4.09 -14.94 2.49
CA GLY A 69 -5.00 -14.80 1.34
C GLY A 69 -4.60 -13.69 0.38
N ASP A 70 -5.42 -13.52 -0.66
CA ASP A 70 -5.24 -12.46 -1.66
C ASP A 70 -5.77 -11.13 -1.11
N ARG A 71 -4.85 -10.23 -0.78
CA ARG A 71 -5.14 -8.89 -0.25
C ARG A 71 -5.79 -7.95 -1.27
N PHE A 72 -5.79 -8.32 -2.54
CA PHE A 72 -6.37 -7.55 -3.64
C PHE A 72 -7.59 -8.23 -4.27
N ALA A 73 -8.11 -9.28 -3.63
CA ALA A 73 -9.31 -9.96 -4.08
C ALA A 73 -10.49 -8.97 -4.18
N GLY A 74 -11.16 -8.97 -5.34
CA GLY A 74 -12.29 -8.08 -5.61
C GLY A 74 -11.93 -6.61 -5.83
N LEU A 75 -10.63 -6.26 -5.87
CA LEU A 75 -10.18 -4.90 -6.15
C LEU A 75 -9.70 -4.76 -7.59
N GLU A 76 -10.27 -3.79 -8.28
CA GLU A 76 -9.68 -3.25 -9.50
C GLU A 76 -8.46 -2.40 -9.12
N THR A 77 -7.33 -2.67 -9.78
CA THR A 77 -6.06 -1.98 -9.53
C THR A 77 -5.40 -1.65 -10.85
N ALA A 78 -4.68 -0.54 -10.90
CA ALA A 78 -3.78 -0.21 -11.99
C ALA A 78 -2.33 -0.29 -11.48
N SER A 79 -1.44 -0.81 -12.31
CA SER A 79 0.01 -0.79 -12.08
C SER A 79 0.64 0.16 -13.09
N SER A 80 1.45 1.09 -12.62
CA SER A 80 2.28 1.94 -13.48
C SER A 80 3.50 1.17 -13.99
N ASP A 81 4.14 1.65 -15.06
CA ASP A 81 5.40 1.07 -15.58
C ASP A 81 6.54 1.05 -14.56
N ARG A 82 6.40 1.81 -13.47
CA ARG A 82 7.35 1.87 -12.35
C ARG A 82 7.05 0.89 -11.22
N GLY A 83 5.99 0.09 -11.37
CA GLY A 83 5.54 -0.90 -10.39
C GLY A 83 4.73 -0.32 -9.23
N ALA A 84 4.42 0.98 -9.23
CA ALA A 84 3.51 1.61 -8.25
C ALA A 84 2.05 1.47 -8.68
#